data_AF-A0A1V5MQ90-F1
#
_entry.id   AF-A0A1V5MQ90-F1
#
_cell.length_a   1.000
_cell.length_b   1.000
_cell.length_c   1.000
_cell.angle_alpha   90.00
_cell.angle_beta   90.00
_cell.angle_gamma   90.00
#
_symmetry.space_group_name_H-M   'P 1'
#
loop_
_entity.id
_entity.type
_entity.pdbx_description
1 polymer ?
#
loop_
_entity_poly.entity_id
_entity_poly.type
_entity_poly.pdbx_seq_one_letter_code
_entity_poly.pdbx_strand_id
1 'polypeptide(L)'
;MEFKRHSSRVLFHILSAPFIYGMLVPFVFLDFCLEIYHRICFFCYDIPYVERSRYIKIDRHKLSYLSYTEKINCMYCGYANGLINYAREISGRTENTGVA
;
A
#
# COMPACT_ATOMS: atom_id res chain seq x y z
N MET A 1 0.62 -20.22 9.87
CA MET A 1 -0.83 -20.05 10.13
C MET A 1 -1.56 -21.33 9.78
N GLU A 2 -2.54 -21.74 10.59
CA GLU A 2 -3.31 -22.99 10.46
C GLU A 2 -4.21 -23.03 9.21
N PHE A 3 -3.62 -23.23 8.03
CA PHE A 3 -4.35 -23.31 6.75
C PHE A 3 -5.14 -24.61 6.57
N LYS A 4 -5.10 -25.53 7.53
CA LYS A 4 -5.46 -26.94 7.33
C LYS A 4 -6.91 -27.32 7.66
N ARG A 5 -7.77 -26.39 8.08
CA ARG A 5 -9.08 -26.75 8.70
C ARG A 5 -10.34 -26.42 7.89
N HIS A 6 -10.26 -25.76 6.73
CA HIS A 6 -11.44 -25.51 5.88
C HIS A 6 -11.14 -25.72 4.38
N SER A 7 -11.22 -26.98 3.93
CA SER A 7 -10.98 -27.42 2.55
C SER A 7 -11.83 -26.69 1.49
N SER A 8 -12.98 -26.13 1.86
CA SER A 8 -13.87 -25.39 0.93
C SER A 8 -13.38 -23.97 0.60
N ARG A 9 -12.58 -23.32 1.47
CA ARG A 9 -12.13 -21.91 1.25
C ARG A 9 -10.82 -21.77 0.49
N VAL A 10 -10.06 -22.86 0.31
CA VAL A 10 -8.81 -22.85 -0.46
C VAL A 10 -9.09 -22.53 -1.93
N LEU A 11 -10.19 -23.05 -2.48
CA LEU A 11 -10.62 -22.77 -3.85
C LEU A 11 -10.95 -21.28 -4.05
N PHE A 12 -11.66 -20.67 -3.10
CA PHE A 12 -11.93 -19.23 -3.11
C PHE A 12 -10.65 -18.38 -2.95
N HIS A 13 -9.65 -18.85 -2.21
CA HIS A 13 -8.35 -18.19 -2.10
C HIS A 13 -7.58 -18.20 -3.42
N ILE A 14 -7.58 -19.33 -4.14
CA ILE A 14 -6.92 -19.45 -5.44
C ILE A 14 -7.67 -18.62 -6.49
N LEU A 15 -9.00 -18.61 -6.44
CA LEU A 15 -9.83 -17.81 -7.35
C LEU A 15 -9.74 -16.30 -7.09
N SER A 16 -9.55 -15.88 -5.82
CA SER A 16 -9.39 -14.46 -5.45
C SER A 16 -7.96 -13.95 -5.60
N ALA A 17 -6.95 -14.83 -5.62
CA ALA A 17 -5.56 -14.47 -5.86
C ALA A 17 -5.36 -13.53 -7.08
N PRO A 18 -5.88 -13.83 -8.29
CA PRO A 18 -5.71 -12.93 -9.45
C PRO A 18 -6.34 -11.56 -9.25
N PHE A 19 -7.41 -11.44 -8.47
CA PHE A 19 -8.03 -10.14 -8.16
C PHE A 19 -7.19 -9.34 -7.17
N ILE A 20 -6.64 -10.00 -6.15
CA ILE A 20 -5.76 -9.36 -5.16
C ILE A 20 -4.48 -8.87 -5.85
N TYR A 21 -3.82 -9.73 -6.63
CA TYR A 21 -2.61 -9.33 -7.36
C TYR A 21 -2.92 -8.37 -8.51
N GLY A 22 -4.10 -8.46 -9.13
CA GLY A 22 -4.55 -7.50 -10.13
C GLY A 22 -4.70 -6.08 -9.58
N MET A 23 -5.08 -5.96 -8.30
CA MET A 23 -5.17 -4.68 -7.60
C MET A 23 -3.80 -4.03 -7.33
N LEU A 24 -2.69 -4.73 -7.56
CA LEU A 24 -1.36 -4.13 -7.57
C LEU A 24 -1.23 -3.07 -8.67
N VAL A 25 -1.85 -3.28 -9.84
CA VAL A 25 -1.81 -2.35 -10.98
C VAL A 25 -2.40 -0.98 -10.61
N PRO A 26 -3.65 -0.86 -10.11
CA PRO A 26 -4.20 0.42 -9.70
C PRO A 26 -3.43 1.04 -8.53
N PHE A 27 -2.84 0.25 -7.60
CA PHE A 27 -1.99 0.82 -6.56
C PHE A 27 -0.72 1.45 -7.12
N VAL A 28 -0.04 0.81 -8.08
CA VAL A 28 1.15 1.40 -8.72
C VAL A 28 0.79 2.64 -9.53
N PHE A 29 -0.34 2.60 -10.24
CA PHE A 29 -0.85 3.77 -10.97
C PHE A 29 -1.18 4.94 -10.01
N LEU A 30 -1.88 4.65 -8.91
CA LEU A 30 -2.18 5.63 -7.88
C LEU A 30 -0.89 6.21 -7.27
N ASP A 31 0.09 5.36 -6.96
CA ASP A 31 1.39 5.79 -6.43
C ASP A 31 2.10 6.77 -7.36
N PHE A 32 2.09 6.48 -8.67
CA PHE A 32 2.67 7.36 -9.67
C PHE A 32 1.95 8.72 -9.75
N CYS A 33 0.62 8.70 -9.85
CA CYS A 33 -0.17 9.94 -9.85
C CYS A 33 0.02 10.75 -8.56
N LEU A 34 0.07 10.06 -7.42
CA LEU A 34 0.23 10.66 -6.10
C LEU A 34 1.62 11.29 -5.93
N GLU A 35 2.68 10.67 -6.43
CA GLU A 35 4.03 11.26 -6.42
C GLU A 35 4.11 12.53 -7.27
N ILE A 36 3.48 12.55 -8.45
CA ILE A 36 3.40 13.75 -9.29
C ILE A 36 2.63 14.85 -8.55
N TYR A 37 1.46 14.52 -8.01
CA TYR A 37 0.65 15.45 -7.24
C TYR A 37 1.42 16.02 -6.04
N HIS A 38 2.04 15.14 -5.23
CA HIS A 38 2.81 15.51 -4.05
C HIS A 38 3.96 16.45 -4.42
N ARG A 39 4.75 16.13 -5.45
CA ARG A 39 5.90 16.95 -5.86
C ARG A 39 5.50 18.31 -6.41
N ILE A 40 4.44 18.37 -7.21
CA ILE A 40 4.01 19.62 -7.85
C ILE A 40 3.28 20.50 -6.83
N CYS A 41 2.23 19.98 -6.17
CA CYS A 41 1.41 20.78 -5.26
C CYS A 41 2.20 21.23 -4.04
N PHE A 42 3.02 20.37 -3.43
CA PHE A 42 3.73 20.78 -2.22
C PHE A 42 4.83 21.78 -2.51
N PHE A 43 5.43 21.71 -3.71
CA PHE A 43 6.35 22.73 -4.18
C PHE A 43 5.64 24.05 -4.47
N CYS A 44 4.50 24.04 -5.17
CA CYS A 44 3.78 25.27 -5.52
C CYS A 44 3.17 25.99 -4.31
N TYR A 45 2.72 25.25 -3.29
CA TYR A 45 2.01 25.80 -2.13
C TYR A 45 2.87 25.88 -0.85
N ASP A 46 4.19 25.65 -0.97
CA ASP A 46 5.15 25.66 0.16
C ASP A 46 4.73 24.76 1.34
N ILE A 47 4.12 23.62 1.03
CA ILE A 47 3.60 22.68 2.04
C ILE A 47 4.75 21.78 2.52
N PRO A 48 4.88 21.49 3.83
CA PRO A 48 5.92 20.59 4.33
C PRO A 48 5.80 19.20 3.70
N TYR A 49 6.92 18.72 3.14
CA TYR A 49 7.00 17.44 2.44
C TYR A 49 6.63 16.24 3.34
N VAL A 50 5.92 15.26 2.77
CA VAL A 50 5.56 14.01 3.46
C VAL A 50 6.63 12.94 3.21
N GLU A 51 7.30 12.50 4.27
CA GLU A 51 8.33 11.48 4.14
C GLU A 51 7.72 10.08 3.87
N ARG A 52 7.82 9.61 2.62
CA ARG A 52 7.27 8.31 2.18
C ARG A 52 7.73 7.11 3.02
N SER A 53 8.98 7.12 3.50
CA SER A 53 9.59 6.06 4.31
C SER A 53 8.85 5.82 5.64
N ARG A 54 8.14 6.84 6.16
CA ARG A 54 7.36 6.72 7.39
C ARG A 54 6.09 5.91 7.21
N TYR A 55 5.54 5.90 6.00
CA TYR A 55 4.26 5.29 5.68
C TYR A 55 4.43 3.90 5.03
N ILE A 56 5.34 3.75 4.08
CA ILE A 56 5.58 2.48 3.39
C ILE A 56 6.74 1.75 4.07
N LYS A 57 6.43 1.01 5.14
CA LYS A 57 7.40 0.18 5.87
C LYS A 57 7.21 -1.29 5.53
N ILE A 58 8.19 -1.89 4.86
CA ILE A 58 8.18 -3.30 4.49
C ILE A 58 9.30 -4.06 5.25
N ASP A 59 9.31 -3.97 6.58
CA ASP A 59 10.30 -4.67 7.43
C ASP A 59 10.00 -6.15 7.66
N ARG A 60 8.80 -6.62 7.28
CA ARG A 60 8.32 -7.97 7.62
C ARG A 60 8.92 -9.11 6.77
N HIS A 61 9.83 -8.82 5.83
CA HIS A 61 10.55 -9.86 5.07
C HIS A 61 11.51 -10.69 5.91
N LYS A 62 11.97 -10.15 7.05
CA LYS A 62 12.98 -10.77 7.93
C LYS A 62 12.43 -11.83 8.87
N LEU A 63 11.11 -12.06 8.93
CA LEU A 63 10.57 -13.17 9.73
C LEU A 63 10.87 -14.50 9.03
N SER A 64 11.85 -15.23 9.57
CA SER A 64 12.33 -16.54 9.07
C SER A 64 11.29 -17.67 9.16
N TYR A 65 10.17 -17.45 9.84
CA TYR A 65 9.13 -18.46 10.07
C TYR A 65 8.00 -18.48 9.01
N LEU A 66 8.00 -17.55 8.03
CA LEU A 66 6.94 -17.46 7.02
C LEU A 66 7.31 -18.18 5.71
N SER A 67 6.35 -18.90 5.11
CA SER A 67 6.48 -19.46 3.77
C SER A 67 6.63 -18.34 2.72
N TYR A 68 7.24 -18.66 1.56
CA TYR A 68 7.50 -17.69 0.50
C TYR A 68 6.25 -16.94 0.02
N THR A 69 5.11 -17.64 -0.08
CA THR A 69 3.83 -17.05 -0.48
C THR A 69 3.24 -16.12 0.59
N GLU A 70 3.38 -16.46 1.87
CA GLU A 70 2.97 -15.59 2.98
C GLU A 70 3.83 -14.33 3.04
N LYS A 71 5.13 -14.43 2.72
CA LYS A 71 6.00 -13.25 2.61
C LYS A 71 5.50 -12.30 1.52
N ILE A 72 5.20 -12.80 0.32
CA ILE A 72 4.67 -11.99 -0.80
C ILE A 72 3.37 -11.28 -0.39
N ASN A 73 2.42 -12.00 0.18
CA ASN A 73 1.16 -11.41 0.66
C ASN A 73 1.40 -10.34 1.74
N CYS A 74 2.35 -10.58 2.67
CA CYS A 74 2.72 -9.57 3.66
C CYS A 74 3.35 -8.32 3.03
N MET A 75 4.18 -8.47 1.99
CA MET A 75 4.73 -7.30 1.26
C MET A 75 3.62 -6.51 0.62
N TYR A 76 2.72 -7.21 -0.08
CA TYR A 76 1.59 -6.62 -0.78
C TYR A 76 0.71 -5.81 0.16
N CYS A 77 0.28 -6.43 1.27
CA CYS A 77 -0.54 -5.74 2.27
C CYS A 77 0.22 -4.58 2.93
N GLY A 78 1.51 -4.73 3.21
CA GLY A 78 2.33 -3.65 3.77
C GLY A 78 2.45 -2.45 2.83
N TYR A 79 2.68 -2.71 1.54
CA TYR A 79 2.75 -1.69 0.51
C TYR A 79 1.40 -0.99 0.30
N ALA A 80 0.32 -1.76 0.07
CA ALA A 80 -1.01 -1.22 -0.17
C ALA A 80 -1.51 -0.35 0.99
N ASN A 81 -1.43 -0.84 2.23
CA ASN A 81 -1.85 -0.06 3.40
C ASN A 81 -0.95 1.15 3.65
N GLY A 82 0.36 1.00 3.45
CA GLY A 82 1.31 2.11 3.56
C GLY A 82 1.01 3.21 2.54
N LEU A 83 0.75 2.83 1.28
CA LEU A 83 0.40 3.74 0.19
C LEU A 83 -0.90 4.51 0.48
N ILE A 84 -1.95 3.84 0.96
CA ILE A 84 -3.21 4.51 1.30
C ILE A 84 -3.03 5.49 2.46
N ASN A 85 -2.26 5.14 3.49
CA ASN A 85 -1.96 6.06 4.58
C ASN A 85 -1.13 7.27 4.11
N TYR A 86 -0.18 7.05 3.20
CA TYR A 86 0.59 8.12 2.56
C TYR A 86 -0.32 9.07 1.76
N ALA A 87 -1.23 8.51 0.96
CA ALA A 87 -2.21 9.28 0.20
C ALA A 87 -3.12 10.12 1.11
N ARG A 88 -3.59 9.53 2.21
CA ARG A 88 -4.41 10.22 3.22
C ARG A 88 -3.66 11.37 3.87
N GLU A 89 -2.39 11.19 4.23
CA GLU A 89 -1.58 12.27 4.80
C GLU A 89 -1.43 13.43 3.80
N ILE A 90 -1.11 13.09 2.55
CA ILE A 90 -0.96 14.08 1.47
C ILE A 90 -2.25 14.89 1.33
N SER A 91 -3.41 14.24 1.25
CA SER A 91 -4.69 14.94 1.13
C SER A 91 -5.01 15.76 2.39
N GLY A 92 -4.69 15.26 3.59
CA GLY A 92 -4.91 15.97 4.85
C GLY A 92 -4.06 17.24 4.96
N ARG A 93 -2.82 17.23 4.46
CA ARG A 93 -2.00 18.45 4.41
C ARG A 93 -2.51 19.44 3.37
N THR A 94 -3.05 18.95 2.25
CA THR A 94 -3.72 19.82 1.27
C THR A 94 -4.94 20.50 1.88
N GLU A 95 -5.78 19.79 2.64
CA GLU A 95 -6.95 20.35 3.34
C GLU A 95 -6.55 21.48 4.30
N ASN A 96 -5.49 21.28 5.08
CA ASN A 96 -4.97 22.29 6.01
C ASN A 96 -4.48 23.58 5.32
N THR A 97 -4.22 23.55 4.01
CA THR A 97 -3.74 24.71 3.23
C THR A 97 -4.91 25.52 2.63
N GLY A 98 -6.15 25.01 2.68
CA GLY A 98 -7.34 25.72 2.18
C GLY A 98 -7.42 25.85 0.66
N VAL A 99 -6.62 25.06 -0.07
CA VAL A 99 -6.54 25.05 -1.55
C VAL A 99 -7.54 24.06 -2.17
N ALA A 100 -8.10 23.16 -1.36
CA ALA A 100 -9.08 22.15 -1.77
C ALA A 100 -10.46 22.45 -1.18
#